data_AF-A0A2R6CXC2-F1
#
_entry.id   AF-A0A2R6CXC2-F1
#
_cell.length_a   1.000
_cell.length_b   1.000
_cell.length_c   1.000
_cell.angle_alpha   90.00
_cell.angle_beta   90.00
_cell.angle_gamma   90.00
#
_symmetry.space_group_name_H-M   'P 1'
#
loop_
_entity.id
_entity.type
_entity.pdbx_description
1 polymer ?
#
loop_
_entity_poly.entity_id
_entity_poly.type
_entity_poly.pdbx_seq_one_letter_code
_entity_poly.pdbx_strand_id
1 'polypeptide(L)'
;MAGNPNEYIEIGSDGIRFVMEHQSITSNEKTMIPREEVPVDEMPINNIVINGVSNIESVDDDSGTLIRMKYEEVEYTTTENGESEDSMDFYEKLESETGIQFDDSSQEFIFSDSKSDKENFANFIRVLFEEGHMTKDDLPYQTKYARNAYLLNTEPVDQKGEEMERTGEPVEGVFVATHYAKDQKKKYMKQLVNDFVKGESINK
;
A
#
# COMPACT_ATOMS: atom_id res chain seq x y z
N MET A 1 -12.63 -17.36 -33.37
CA MET A 1 -12.68 -16.33 -32.32
C MET A 1 -13.19 -17.02 -31.07
N ALA A 2 -12.31 -17.38 -30.14
CA ALA A 2 -12.75 -17.89 -28.84
C ALA A 2 -13.22 -16.66 -28.05
N GLY A 3 -14.51 -16.60 -27.71
CA GLY A 3 -15.00 -15.59 -26.78
C GLY A 3 -14.32 -15.79 -25.43
N ASN A 4 -14.10 -14.71 -24.69
CA ASN A 4 -13.63 -14.81 -23.31
C ASN A 4 -14.58 -15.75 -22.53
N PRO A 5 -14.05 -16.66 -21.70
CA PRO A 5 -14.89 -17.54 -20.90
C PRO A 5 -15.77 -16.69 -19.98
N ASN A 6 -17.02 -17.14 -19.77
CA ASN A 6 -17.93 -16.43 -18.87
C ASN A 6 -17.44 -16.64 -17.42
N GLU A 7 -17.23 -15.54 -16.69
CA GLU A 7 -16.83 -15.57 -15.29
C GLU A 7 -17.99 -15.14 -14.38
N TYR A 8 -18.04 -15.75 -13.20
CA TYR A 8 -19.09 -15.54 -12.22
C TYR A 8 -18.53 -15.49 -10.80
N ILE A 9 -19.21 -14.73 -9.94
CA ILE A 9 -19.00 -14.73 -8.48
C ILE A 9 -20.17 -15.44 -7.84
N GLU A 10 -19.89 -16.36 -6.93
CA GLU A 10 -20.88 -17.05 -6.10
C GLU A 10 -20.71 -16.59 -4.66
N ILE A 11 -21.76 -16.02 -4.08
CA ILE A 11 -21.79 -15.55 -2.69
C ILE A 11 -22.75 -16.44 -1.91
N GLY A 12 -22.20 -17.20 -0.95
CA GLY A 12 -22.93 -18.12 -0.09
C GLY A 12 -22.71 -17.82 1.40
N SER A 13 -23.26 -18.68 2.27
CA SER A 13 -23.03 -18.59 3.72
C SER A 13 -21.58 -18.82 4.11
N ASP A 14 -20.82 -19.51 3.26
CA ASP A 14 -19.47 -20.00 3.55
C ASP A 14 -18.37 -19.09 2.96
N GLY A 15 -18.76 -18.06 2.20
CA GLY A 15 -17.84 -17.07 1.63
C GLY A 15 -18.18 -16.68 0.20
N ILE A 16 -17.16 -16.20 -0.51
CA ILE A 16 -17.23 -15.78 -1.91
C ILE A 16 -16.35 -16.72 -2.73
N ARG A 17 -16.84 -17.19 -3.88
CA ARG A 17 -16.09 -18.01 -4.84
C ARG A 17 -16.12 -17.38 -6.22
N PHE A 18 -14.98 -17.37 -6.89
CA PHE A 18 -14.86 -16.96 -8.29
C PHE A 18 -14.84 -18.22 -9.16
N VAL A 19 -15.80 -18.34 -10.07
CA VAL A 19 -16.00 -19.53 -10.89
C VAL A 19 -16.00 -19.16 -12.37
N MET A 20 -15.41 -20.04 -13.18
CA MET A 20 -15.41 -19.92 -14.64
C MET A 20 -16.33 -20.97 -15.24
N GLU A 21 -17.20 -20.57 -16.18
CA GLU A 21 -18.00 -21.52 -16.96
C GLU A 21 -17.13 -22.16 -18.04
N HIS A 22 -16.89 -23.46 -17.88
CA HIS A 22 -16.28 -24.28 -18.90
C HIS A 22 -17.36 -25.08 -19.62
N GLN A 23 -17.46 -24.92 -20.94
CA GLN A 23 -18.34 -25.73 -21.77
C GLN A 23 -17.52 -26.88 -22.38
N SER A 24 -17.94 -28.11 -22.11
CA SER A 24 -17.32 -29.28 -22.74
C SER A 24 -17.55 -29.25 -24.26
N ILE A 25 -16.52 -29.62 -25.03
CA ILE A 25 -16.63 -29.72 -26.49
C ILE A 25 -17.49 -30.94 -26.89
N THR A 26 -17.57 -31.94 -26.00
CA THR A 26 -18.20 -33.24 -26.26
C THR A 26 -19.59 -33.38 -25.64
N SER A 27 -19.92 -32.57 -24.63
CA SER A 27 -21.25 -32.48 -24.05
C SER A 27 -21.66 -31.00 -24.00
N ASN A 28 -22.90 -30.66 -24.35
CA ASN A 28 -23.46 -29.31 -24.14
C ASN A 28 -23.63 -28.94 -22.65
N GLU A 29 -22.91 -29.65 -21.78
CA GLU A 29 -22.92 -29.49 -20.34
C GLU A 29 -21.97 -28.37 -19.95
N LYS A 30 -22.48 -27.47 -19.11
CA LYS A 30 -21.74 -26.37 -18.53
C LYS A 30 -21.29 -26.78 -17.15
N THR A 31 -19.99 -26.71 -16.90
CA THR A 31 -19.41 -26.98 -15.59
C THR A 31 -18.77 -25.71 -15.06
N MET A 32 -19.07 -25.36 -13.82
CA MET A 32 -18.38 -24.26 -13.12
C MET A 32 -17.09 -24.79 -12.51
N ILE A 33 -15.97 -24.14 -12.81
CA ILE A 33 -14.67 -24.48 -12.25
C ILE A 33 -14.27 -23.36 -11.29
N PRO A 34 -14.08 -23.64 -9.99
CA PRO A 34 -13.60 -22.65 -9.05
C PRO A 34 -12.17 -22.25 -9.39
N ARG A 35 -11.92 -20.95 -9.40
CA ARG A 35 -10.58 -20.36 -9.56
C ARG A 35 -10.01 -19.91 -8.22
N GLU A 36 -10.87 -19.30 -7.41
CA GLU A 36 -10.50 -18.67 -6.15
C GLU A 36 -11.68 -18.77 -5.17
N GLU A 37 -11.37 -18.95 -3.88
CA GLU A 37 -12.34 -19.03 -2.80
C GLU A 37 -11.83 -18.19 -1.63
N VAL A 38 -12.68 -17.28 -1.17
CA VAL A 38 -12.42 -16.39 -0.04
C VAL A 38 -13.39 -16.76 1.08
N PRO A 39 -12.91 -17.35 2.19
CA PRO A 39 -13.77 -17.75 3.30
C PRO A 39 -14.33 -16.52 4.03
N VAL A 40 -15.48 -16.68 4.69
CA VAL A 40 -16.14 -15.59 5.45
C VAL A 40 -15.19 -14.87 6.41
N ASP A 41 -14.33 -15.62 7.09
CA ASP A 41 -13.40 -15.10 8.10
C ASP A 41 -12.28 -14.23 7.50
N GLU A 42 -12.03 -14.36 6.20
CA GLU A 42 -11.01 -13.60 5.45
C GLU A 42 -11.65 -12.60 4.48
N MET A 43 -12.98 -12.45 4.47
CA MET A 43 -13.66 -11.51 3.57
C MET A 43 -13.28 -10.06 3.92
N PRO A 44 -12.65 -9.32 2.99
CA PRO A 44 -12.39 -7.92 3.24
C PRO A 44 -13.70 -7.15 3.05
N ILE A 45 -14.36 -6.82 4.16
CA ILE A 45 -15.73 -6.28 4.24
C ILE A 45 -15.93 -4.99 3.39
N ASN A 46 -14.86 -4.37 2.87
CA ASN A 46 -14.90 -3.08 2.16
C ASN A 46 -14.27 -3.04 0.76
N ASN A 47 -13.78 -4.14 0.18
CA ASN A 47 -12.71 -4.06 -0.85
C ASN A 47 -12.93 -4.84 -2.17
N ILE A 48 -14.18 -5.11 -2.59
CA ILE A 48 -14.45 -5.76 -3.88
C ILE A 48 -15.32 -4.82 -4.73
N VAL A 49 -14.78 -4.38 -5.87
CA VAL A 49 -15.52 -3.64 -6.89
C VAL A 49 -15.78 -4.57 -8.06
N ILE A 50 -17.06 -4.79 -8.36
CA ILE A 50 -17.50 -5.66 -9.44
C ILE A 50 -18.02 -4.78 -10.57
N ASN A 51 -17.32 -4.76 -11.69
CA ASN A 51 -17.67 -3.97 -12.86
C ASN A 51 -18.37 -4.84 -13.92
N GLY A 52 -19.33 -4.23 -14.63
CA GLY A 52 -20.02 -4.91 -15.74
C GLY A 52 -20.92 -6.07 -15.31
N VAL A 53 -21.54 -6.01 -14.12
CA VAL A 53 -22.50 -7.03 -13.68
C VAL A 53 -23.67 -7.07 -14.68
N SER A 54 -23.77 -8.19 -15.40
CA SER A 54 -24.72 -8.34 -16.50
C SER A 54 -25.86 -9.31 -16.19
N ASN A 55 -25.69 -10.19 -15.20
CA ASN A 55 -26.70 -11.13 -14.76
C ASN A 55 -26.52 -11.46 -13.27
N ILE A 56 -27.64 -11.57 -12.54
CA ILE A 56 -27.68 -11.97 -11.13
C ILE A 56 -28.76 -13.04 -11.00
N GLU A 57 -28.40 -14.22 -10.52
CA GLU A 57 -29.31 -15.34 -10.31
C GLU A 57 -29.12 -15.96 -8.93
N SER A 58 -30.19 -16.57 -8.42
CA SER A 58 -30.14 -17.40 -7.22
C SER A 58 -29.95 -18.84 -7.64
N VAL A 59 -28.99 -19.53 -7.04
CA VAL A 59 -28.66 -20.93 -7.35
C VAL A 59 -28.69 -21.71 -6.06
N ASP A 60 -29.26 -22.91 -6.08
CA ASP A 60 -29.21 -23.83 -4.95
C ASP A 60 -28.13 -24.87 -5.21
N ASP A 61 -27.24 -25.05 -4.25
CA ASP A 61 -26.22 -26.11 -4.23
C ASP A 61 -26.32 -26.97 -2.95
N ASP A 62 -25.36 -27.88 -2.76
CA ASP A 62 -25.33 -28.76 -1.59
C ASP A 62 -25.08 -28.00 -0.26
N SER A 63 -24.58 -26.76 -0.31
CA SER A 63 -24.31 -25.89 0.85
C SER A 63 -25.47 -24.92 1.15
N GLY A 64 -26.35 -24.66 0.18
CA GLY A 64 -27.56 -23.88 0.35
C GLY A 64 -27.86 -22.97 -0.85
N THR A 65 -28.65 -21.93 -0.61
CA THR A 65 -28.93 -20.92 -1.63
C THR A 65 -27.78 -19.92 -1.70
N LEU A 66 -27.18 -19.79 -2.89
CA LEU A 66 -26.14 -18.80 -3.19
C LEU A 66 -26.60 -17.80 -4.25
N ILE A 67 -25.99 -16.62 -4.25
CA ILE A 67 -26.18 -15.60 -5.28
C ILE A 67 -25.04 -15.74 -6.29
N ARG A 68 -25.37 -16.00 -7.56
CA ARG A 68 -24.40 -16.02 -8.66
C ARG A 68 -24.52 -14.76 -9.50
N MET A 69 -23.41 -14.08 -9.72
CA MET A 69 -23.34 -12.85 -10.52
C MET A 69 -22.35 -13.01 -11.65
N LYS A 70 -22.78 -12.75 -12.89
CA LYS A 70 -21.89 -12.67 -14.05
C LYS A 70 -21.25 -11.28 -14.11
N TYR A 71 -19.93 -11.22 -14.20
CA TYR A 71 -19.18 -9.97 -14.29
C TYR A 71 -18.32 -9.92 -15.56
N GLU A 72 -17.88 -8.73 -15.93
CA GLU A 72 -16.90 -8.52 -17.00
C GLU A 72 -15.49 -8.37 -16.43
N GLU A 73 -15.39 -7.65 -15.31
CA GLU A 73 -14.14 -7.40 -14.61
C GLU A 73 -14.38 -7.33 -13.10
N VAL A 74 -13.51 -7.96 -12.34
CA VAL A 74 -13.45 -7.82 -10.87
C VAL A 74 -12.15 -7.16 -10.54
N GLU A 75 -12.25 -6.05 -9.82
CA GLU A 75 -11.12 -5.39 -9.22
C GLU A 75 -11.19 -5.63 -7.72
N TYR A 76 -10.15 -6.28 -7.20
CA TYR A 76 -9.88 -6.22 -5.78
C TYR A 76 -9.37 -4.82 -5.50
N THR A 77 -10.16 -4.00 -4.80
CA THR A 77 -9.63 -2.78 -4.20
C THR A 77 -8.92 -3.17 -2.92
N THR A 78 -7.92 -4.04 -3.04
CA THR A 78 -7.00 -4.27 -1.94
C THR A 78 -6.48 -2.91 -1.51
N THR A 79 -6.60 -2.61 -0.24
CA THR A 79 -5.83 -1.53 0.38
C THR A 79 -4.35 -1.96 0.53
N GLU A 80 -3.83 -2.72 -0.44
CA GLU A 80 -2.47 -3.25 -0.53
C GLU A 80 -2.23 -3.85 -1.95
N ASN A 81 -1.32 -3.22 -2.68
CA ASN A 81 -0.71 -3.68 -3.93
C ASN A 81 -1.55 -3.57 -5.21
N GLY A 82 -1.79 -2.33 -5.63
CA GLY A 82 -1.87 -2.02 -7.05
C GLY A 82 -0.45 -1.88 -7.59
N GLU A 83 0.10 -2.91 -8.22
CA GLU A 83 1.31 -2.82 -9.02
C GLU A 83 1.26 -3.80 -10.20
N SER A 84 0.79 -3.30 -11.34
CA SER A 84 1.37 -3.71 -12.63
C SER A 84 1.13 -2.64 -13.68
N GLU A 85 1.85 -1.53 -13.54
CA GLU A 85 2.32 -0.69 -14.64
C GLU A 85 3.51 0.14 -14.10
N ASP A 86 4.73 -0.36 -14.28
CA ASP A 86 6.00 0.37 -14.07
C ASP A 86 6.28 0.93 -12.64
N SER A 87 5.81 0.27 -11.58
CA SER A 87 6.19 0.62 -10.21
C SER A 87 7.62 0.15 -9.90
N MET A 88 8.53 1.11 -9.84
CA MET A 88 9.85 0.89 -9.24
C MET A 88 9.67 0.60 -7.75
N ASP A 89 10.40 -0.38 -7.22
CA ASP A 89 10.51 -0.61 -5.77
C ASP A 89 10.86 0.71 -5.05
N PHE A 90 10.28 0.94 -3.86
CA PHE A 90 10.47 2.19 -3.11
C PHE A 90 11.96 2.57 -2.97
N TYR A 91 12.85 1.60 -2.73
CA TYR A 91 14.28 1.86 -2.60
C TYR A 91 14.95 2.17 -3.93
N GLU A 92 14.53 1.53 -5.03
CA GLU A 92 15.01 1.86 -6.37
C GLU A 92 14.63 3.29 -6.76
N LYS A 93 13.39 3.68 -6.45
CA LYS A 93 12.90 5.04 -6.66
C LYS A 93 13.67 6.05 -5.80
N LEU A 94 13.85 5.74 -4.52
CA LEU A 94 14.61 6.56 -3.58
C LEU A 94 16.05 6.78 -4.06
N GLU A 95 16.72 5.73 -4.52
CA GLU A 95 18.08 5.80 -5.07
C GLU A 95 18.12 6.68 -6.32
N SER A 96 17.21 6.44 -7.28
CA SER A 96 17.15 7.15 -8.55
C SER A 96 16.93 8.66 -8.37
N GLU A 97 16.03 9.06 -7.47
CA GLU A 97 15.69 10.47 -7.28
C GLU A 97 16.64 11.21 -6.34
N THR A 98 17.13 10.53 -5.30
CA THR A 98 17.82 11.20 -4.21
C THR A 98 19.30 10.83 -4.11
N GLY A 99 19.69 9.69 -4.68
CA GLY A 99 21.00 9.07 -4.50
C GLY A 99 21.17 8.42 -3.12
N ILE A 100 20.09 8.27 -2.35
CA ILE A 100 20.10 7.57 -1.06
C ILE A 100 19.87 6.09 -1.34
N GLN A 101 20.77 5.25 -0.85
CA GLN A 101 20.68 3.81 -1.00
C GLN A 101 20.23 3.17 0.30
N PHE A 102 19.61 1.99 0.21
CA PHE A 102 19.37 1.12 1.35
C PHE A 102 20.20 -0.16 1.19
N ASP A 103 21.07 -0.42 2.15
CA ASP A 103 21.86 -1.66 2.19
C ASP A 103 21.09 -2.71 2.99
N ASP A 104 20.48 -3.66 2.29
CA ASP A 104 19.70 -4.75 2.89
C ASP A 104 20.54 -5.65 3.82
N SER A 105 21.85 -5.81 3.55
CA SER A 105 22.71 -6.65 4.39
C SER A 105 22.99 -6.03 5.76
N SER A 106 23.16 -4.72 5.82
CA SER A 106 23.34 -3.99 7.08
C SER A 106 22.06 -3.36 7.61
N GLN A 107 20.97 -3.44 6.84
CA GLN A 107 19.69 -2.77 7.10
C GLN A 107 19.86 -1.26 7.31
N GLU A 108 20.81 -0.61 6.64
CA GLU A 108 21.17 0.81 6.86
C GLU A 108 20.98 1.67 5.61
N PHE A 109 20.58 2.93 5.82
CA PHE A 109 20.58 3.93 4.75
C PHE A 109 21.98 4.48 4.50
N ILE A 110 22.37 4.57 3.25
CA ILE A 110 23.60 5.22 2.80
C ILE A 110 23.21 6.55 2.15
N PHE A 111 23.69 7.65 2.72
CA PHE A 111 23.39 8.99 2.19
C PHE A 111 24.22 9.27 0.96
N SER A 112 23.65 10.04 0.02
CA SER A 112 24.42 10.57 -1.09
C SER A 112 25.49 11.53 -0.58
N ASP A 113 26.74 11.31 -0.98
CA ASP A 113 27.88 12.19 -0.66
C ASP A 113 27.79 13.55 -1.35
N SER A 114 26.91 13.68 -2.36
CA SER A 114 26.67 14.93 -3.10
C SER A 114 25.80 15.95 -2.34
N LYS A 115 25.19 15.54 -1.23
CA LYS A 115 24.19 16.33 -0.47
C LYS A 115 24.54 16.37 1.02
N SER A 116 24.11 17.42 1.70
CA SER A 116 24.21 17.48 3.17
C SER A 116 23.33 16.42 3.84
N ASP A 117 23.62 16.09 5.08
CA ASP A 117 22.79 15.15 5.86
C ASP A 117 21.36 15.68 6.07
N LYS A 118 21.20 17.00 6.18
CA LYS A 118 19.90 17.69 6.18
C LYS A 118 19.15 17.48 4.88
N GLU A 119 19.79 17.71 3.73
CA GLU A 119 19.16 17.58 2.41
C GLU A 119 18.82 16.13 2.09
N ASN A 120 19.69 15.17 2.42
CA ASN A 120 19.37 13.74 2.27
C ASN A 120 18.10 13.40 3.06
N PHE A 121 18.03 13.82 4.33
CA PHE A 121 16.88 13.51 5.17
C PHE A 121 15.57 14.17 4.68
N ALA A 122 15.62 15.44 4.26
CA ALA A 122 14.46 16.11 3.68
C ALA A 122 14.02 15.47 2.36
N ASN A 123 14.95 15.11 1.48
CA ASN A 123 14.62 14.46 0.20
C ASN A 123 13.99 13.07 0.41
N PHE A 124 14.46 12.29 1.39
CA PHE A 124 13.83 11.02 1.74
C PHE A 124 12.36 11.21 2.13
N ILE A 125 12.07 12.21 2.99
CA ILE A 125 10.69 12.49 3.39
C ILE A 125 9.86 12.97 2.21
N ARG A 126 10.45 13.77 1.31
CA ARG A 126 9.76 14.19 0.09
C ARG A 126 9.28 12.99 -0.74
N VAL A 127 10.14 11.98 -0.94
CA VAL A 127 9.79 10.75 -1.66
C VAL A 127 8.61 10.03 -0.98
N LEU A 128 8.58 9.95 0.36
CA LEU A 128 7.44 9.36 1.06
C LEU A 128 6.10 10.07 0.77
N PHE A 129 6.11 11.39 0.60
CA PHE A 129 4.92 12.15 0.20
C PHE A 129 4.59 12.00 -1.29
N GLU A 130 5.61 12.03 -2.16
CA GLU A 130 5.44 11.94 -3.61
C GLU A 130 4.89 10.57 -4.04
N GLU A 131 5.34 9.50 -3.39
CA GLU A 131 4.87 8.12 -3.62
C GLU A 131 3.58 7.78 -2.85
N GLY A 132 3.02 8.73 -2.09
CA GLY A 132 1.76 8.53 -1.36
C GLY A 132 1.85 7.58 -0.16
N HIS A 133 3.06 7.23 0.29
CA HIS A 133 3.26 6.49 1.54
C HIS A 133 2.90 7.32 2.78
N MET A 134 2.97 8.65 2.67
CA MET A 134 2.59 9.58 3.72
C MET A 134 1.82 10.77 3.18
N THR A 135 0.85 11.24 3.95
CA THR A 135 -0.01 12.37 3.63
C THR A 135 -0.01 13.40 4.75
N LYS A 136 -0.63 14.57 4.53
CA LYS A 136 -0.76 15.58 5.58
C LYS A 136 -1.66 15.12 6.73
N ASP A 137 -2.53 14.14 6.50
CA ASP A 137 -3.41 13.58 7.53
C ASP A 137 -2.65 12.71 8.54
N ASP A 138 -1.43 12.27 8.18
CA ASP A 138 -0.51 11.53 9.06
C ASP A 138 0.28 12.46 10.00
N LEU A 139 0.06 13.77 9.90
CA LEU A 139 0.73 14.80 10.70
C LEU A 139 -0.17 15.31 11.83
N PRO A 140 0.40 15.67 13.00
CA PRO A 140 1.83 15.69 13.30
C PRO A 140 2.37 14.30 13.63
N TYR A 141 3.56 13.98 13.10
CA TYR A 141 4.23 12.72 13.37
C TYR A 141 5.30 12.87 14.45
N GLN A 142 5.22 12.01 15.46
CA GLN A 142 6.13 11.95 16.59
C GLN A 142 6.77 10.57 16.66
N THR A 143 8.09 10.53 16.90
CA THR A 143 8.78 9.26 17.11
C THR A 143 8.49 8.74 18.51
N LYS A 144 8.47 7.41 18.69
CA LYS A 144 8.19 6.76 20.00
C LYS A 144 9.14 7.20 21.12
N TYR A 145 10.29 7.80 20.78
CA TYR A 145 11.34 8.22 21.70
C TYR A 145 11.39 9.74 21.93
N ALA A 146 10.86 10.56 21.02
CA ALA A 146 10.80 12.00 21.21
C ALA A 146 9.61 12.31 22.12
N ARG A 147 9.83 12.75 23.37
CA ARG A 147 8.73 13.00 24.32
C ARG A 147 8.01 14.34 24.14
N ASN A 148 8.69 15.33 23.56
CA ASN A 148 8.19 16.72 23.49
C ASN A 148 8.38 17.36 22.10
N ALA A 149 8.75 16.59 21.07
CA ALA A 149 9.09 17.13 19.77
C ALA A 149 8.39 16.33 18.66
N TYR A 150 7.78 17.05 17.73
CA TYR A 150 7.34 16.48 16.47
C TYR A 150 8.56 16.30 15.56
N LEU A 151 8.63 15.15 14.89
CA LEU A 151 9.60 14.97 13.81
C LEU A 151 9.11 15.66 12.54
N LEU A 152 7.81 15.55 12.26
CA LEU A 152 7.13 16.16 11.13
C LEU A 152 5.85 16.86 11.59
N ASN A 153 5.57 18.03 11.06
CA ASN A 153 4.37 18.79 11.37
C ASN A 153 3.96 19.68 10.19
N THR A 154 2.70 20.10 10.13
CA THR A 154 2.21 21.07 9.13
C THR A 154 2.57 22.52 9.48
N GLU A 155 3.08 22.74 10.68
CA GLU A 155 3.58 24.03 11.16
C GLU A 155 5.02 23.84 11.68
N PRO A 156 5.90 24.84 11.57
CA PRO A 156 7.29 24.75 12.03
C PRO A 156 7.41 24.90 13.56
N VAL A 157 6.53 24.23 14.30
CA VAL A 157 6.44 24.29 15.76
C VAL A 157 6.45 22.90 16.39
N ASP A 158 6.98 22.80 17.61
CA ASP A 158 6.97 21.60 18.42
C ASP A 158 5.64 21.40 19.18
N GLN A 159 5.60 20.42 20.09
CA GLN A 159 4.39 20.09 20.86
C GLN A 159 3.95 21.18 21.84
N LYS A 160 4.84 22.10 22.18
CA LYS A 160 4.57 23.23 23.07
C LYS A 160 4.24 24.51 22.30
N GLY A 161 4.26 24.45 20.96
CA GLY A 161 4.15 25.62 20.10
C GLY A 161 5.44 26.44 20.01
N GLU A 162 6.57 25.90 20.48
CA GLU A 162 7.88 26.54 20.32
C GLU A 162 8.42 26.28 18.89
N GLU A 163 9.19 27.22 18.34
CA GLU A 163 9.74 27.07 16.99
C GLU A 163 10.64 25.83 16.88
N MET A 164 10.43 25.03 15.83
CA MET A 164 11.25 23.86 15.57
C MET A 164 12.71 24.25 15.31
N GLU A 165 13.63 23.63 16.05
CA GLU A 165 15.06 23.87 15.82
C GLU A 165 15.53 23.26 14.50
N ARG A 166 16.04 24.12 13.60
CA ARG A 166 16.58 23.79 12.28
C ARG A 166 15.60 22.96 11.47
N THR A 167 14.67 23.62 10.78
CA THR A 167 13.67 22.98 9.95
C THR A 167 14.15 22.73 8.52
N GLY A 168 13.69 21.63 7.93
CA GLY A 168 13.59 21.44 6.49
C GLY A 168 12.13 21.49 6.07
N GLU A 169 11.87 21.78 4.80
CA GLU A 169 10.53 21.75 4.20
C GLU A 169 10.57 20.77 3.02
N PRO A 170 10.35 19.46 3.26
CA PRO A 170 10.40 18.43 2.22
C PRO A 170 9.34 18.65 1.13
N VAL A 171 8.13 19.07 1.51
CA VAL A 171 7.02 19.43 0.63
C VAL A 171 6.33 20.68 1.18
N GLU A 172 5.61 21.41 0.32
CA GLU A 172 4.97 22.68 0.70
C GLU A 172 4.02 22.51 1.90
N GLY A 173 4.33 23.24 2.98
CA GLY A 173 3.55 23.21 4.22
C GLY A 173 3.74 21.96 5.06
N VAL A 174 4.86 21.24 4.89
CA VAL A 174 5.31 20.19 5.81
C VAL A 174 6.71 20.51 6.27
N PHE A 175 6.90 20.50 7.59
CA PHE A 175 8.16 20.85 8.23
C PHE A 175 8.75 19.62 8.93
N VAL A 176 10.06 19.44 8.78
CA VAL A 176 10.82 18.38 9.46
C VAL A 176 11.89 18.97 10.36
N ALA A 177 12.03 18.44 11.57
CA ALA A 177 13.15 18.76 12.46
C ALA A 177 14.47 18.11 11.96
N THR A 178 15.48 18.92 11.66
CA THR A 178 16.76 18.46 11.05
C THR A 178 17.99 18.66 11.92
N HIS A 179 17.84 19.13 13.16
CA HIS A 179 18.94 19.36 14.10
C HIS A 179 19.65 18.06 14.56
N TYR A 180 19.03 16.89 14.34
CA TYR A 180 19.56 15.60 14.75
C TYR A 180 20.88 15.23 14.05
N ALA A 181 21.70 14.42 14.72
CA ALA A 181 22.91 13.84 14.13
C ALA A 181 22.58 12.92 12.95
N LYS A 182 23.53 12.73 12.02
CA LYS A 182 23.38 11.90 10.82
C LYS A 182 22.82 10.49 11.12
N ASP A 183 23.39 9.80 12.10
CA ASP A 183 22.95 8.45 12.45
C ASP A 183 21.53 8.43 13.03
N GLN A 184 21.14 9.48 13.75
CA GLN A 184 19.79 9.61 14.29
C GLN A 184 18.76 9.87 13.17
N LYS A 185 19.13 10.64 12.14
CA LYS A 185 18.31 10.83 10.93
C LYS A 185 18.06 9.49 10.22
N LYS A 186 19.12 8.67 10.03
CA LYS A 186 18.98 7.33 9.45
C LYS A 186 18.06 6.42 10.27
N LYS A 187 18.16 6.44 11.60
CA LYS A 187 17.23 5.70 12.47
C LYS A 187 15.79 6.14 12.31
N TYR A 188 15.55 7.45 12.15
CA TYR A 188 14.20 7.95 11.87
C TYR A 188 13.71 7.54 10.49
N MET A 189 14.57 7.50 9.46
CA MET A 189 14.19 6.97 8.15
C MET A 189 13.72 5.52 8.25
N LYS A 190 14.45 4.66 8.98
CA LYS A 190 14.03 3.27 9.22
C LYS A 190 12.66 3.19 9.91
N GLN A 191 12.44 4.05 10.92
CA GLN A 191 11.17 4.08 11.61
C GLN A 191 10.03 4.53 10.69
N LEU A 192 10.27 5.54 9.84
CA LEU A 192 9.28 6.02 8.88
C LEU A 192 8.93 4.96 7.83
N VAL A 193 9.92 4.21 7.32
CA VAL A 193 9.63 3.06 6.43
C VAL A 193 8.72 2.06 7.14
N ASN A 194 9.09 1.64 8.34
CA ASN A 194 8.31 0.65 9.11
C ASN A 194 6.90 1.12 9.48
N ASP A 195 6.69 2.43 9.61
CA ASP A 195 5.41 3.00 10.01
C ASP A 195 4.52 3.34 8.78
N PHE A 196 5.08 3.57 7.59
CA PHE A 196 4.34 4.12 6.43
C PHE A 196 4.52 3.40 5.09
N VAL A 197 5.62 2.70 4.84
CA VAL A 197 5.86 2.01 3.56
C VAL A 197 5.30 0.59 3.69
N LYS A 198 4.17 0.33 3.05
CA LYS A 198 3.50 -0.98 3.09
C LYS A 198 4.32 -2.03 2.33
N GLY A 199 4.30 -3.27 2.83
CA GLY A 199 5.11 -4.36 2.28
C GLY A 199 6.58 -4.36 2.73
N GLU A 200 7.08 -3.22 3.23
CA GLU A 200 8.45 -3.06 3.69
C GLU A 200 8.55 -3.15 5.21
N SER A 201 9.49 -3.96 5.71
CA SER A 201 9.81 -4.00 7.13
C SER A 201 11.31 -4.18 7.36
N ILE A 202 11.91 -3.21 8.01
CA ILE A 202 13.30 -3.18 8.41
C ILE A 202 13.40 -3.72 9.83
N ASN A 203 14.12 -4.82 10.00
CA ASN A 203 14.33 -5.45 11.30
C ASN A 203 15.08 -4.51 12.27
N LYS A 204 14.66 -4.52 13.53
CA LYS A 204 15.19 -3.67 14.61
C LYS A 204 16.62 -4.01 15.03
#